data_AF-A0A7Y4MUU8-F1
#
_entry.id   AF-A0A7Y4MUU8-F1
#
_cell.length_a   1.000
_cell.length_b   1.000
_cell.length_c   1.000
_cell.angle_alpha   90.00
_cell.angle_beta   90.00
_cell.angle_gamma   90.00
#
_symmetry.space_group_name_H-M   'P 1'
#
loop_
_entity.id
_entity.type
_entity.pdbx_description
1 polymer ?
#
loop_
_entity_poly.entity_id
_entity_poly.type
_entity_poly.pdbx_seq_one_letter_code
_entity_poly.pdbx_strand_id
1 'polypeptide(L)'
;MRSSPIATLALGLALATPAFAEDDAKPPQKWKVVCATQSKDGSRAVQGTDLIIEAGEKVKDGVAVEGNVIIRKGAVVEDVVAIRGRVIVESGARVTGSAVSLGGEVRVHKGAAVDGDAIALGGKLKVDQDEAVKGDQVSLSFEIGGRDIVRGFIEDVLDEETGCHIVDESDKDV
;
A
#
# COMPACT_ATOMS: atom_id res chain seq x y z
N MET A 1 20.04 75.36 22.67
CA MET A 1 19.84 75.87 21.30
C MET A 1 19.66 74.67 20.38
N ARG A 2 18.50 74.60 19.70
CA ARG A 2 18.16 73.80 18.49
C ARG A 2 18.21 72.27 18.66
N SER A 3 17.14 71.47 18.80
CA SER A 3 15.81 71.35 18.14
C SER A 3 15.82 71.10 16.62
N SER A 4 15.23 69.93 16.25
CA SER A 4 14.63 69.48 14.96
C SER A 4 15.52 68.89 13.84
N PRO A 5 14.96 68.09 12.89
CA PRO A 5 13.72 67.26 12.91
C PRO A 5 13.77 65.88 12.16
N ILE A 6 12.84 64.99 12.52
CA ILE A 6 11.93 64.13 11.70
C ILE A 6 12.41 63.60 10.32
N ALA A 7 12.40 62.26 10.17
CA ALA A 7 11.84 61.52 9.01
C ALA A 7 11.75 60.01 9.34
N THR A 8 10.63 59.52 9.88
CA THR A 8 9.65 58.66 9.18
C THR A 8 10.17 57.98 7.91
N LEU A 9 10.35 56.65 7.94
CA LEU A 9 9.58 55.74 7.07
C LEU A 9 9.75 54.29 7.54
N ALA A 10 8.69 53.75 8.12
CA ALA A 10 8.48 52.32 8.27
C ALA A 10 8.28 51.72 6.87
N LEU A 11 9.17 50.85 6.44
CA LEU A 11 8.97 50.03 5.25
C LEU A 11 8.75 48.59 5.70
N GLY A 12 7.48 48.25 5.89
CA GLY A 12 7.04 46.87 6.01
C GLY A 12 7.33 46.14 4.71
N LEU A 13 8.13 45.08 4.79
CA LEU A 13 8.16 44.03 3.79
C LEU A 13 7.61 42.77 4.47
N ALA A 14 6.29 42.63 4.39
CA ALA A 14 5.63 41.36 4.62
C ALA A 14 6.13 40.37 3.56
N LEU A 15 7.11 39.55 3.93
CA LEU A 15 7.39 38.34 3.18
C LEU A 15 6.21 37.41 3.39
N ALA A 16 5.25 37.49 2.48
CA ALA A 16 4.26 36.46 2.25
C ALA A 16 5.02 35.18 1.86
N THR A 17 5.36 34.38 2.87
CA THR A 17 5.65 32.97 2.66
C THR A 17 4.41 32.35 2.05
N PRO A 18 4.51 31.64 0.91
CA PRO A 18 3.38 30.87 0.41
C PRO A 18 2.99 29.91 1.53
N ALA A 19 1.75 30.07 2.00
CA ALA A 19 1.06 29.03 2.71
C ALA A 19 1.00 27.84 1.76
N PHE A 20 1.98 26.94 1.87
CA PHE A 20 1.81 25.59 1.36
C PHE A 20 0.57 25.08 2.06
N ALA A 21 -0.50 24.95 1.28
CA ALA A 21 -1.71 24.26 1.69
C ALA A 21 -1.24 22.95 2.32
N GLU A 22 -1.41 22.86 3.63
CA GLU A 22 -1.39 21.61 4.38
C GLU A 22 -2.43 20.72 3.70
N ASP A 23 -1.91 19.87 2.83
CA ASP A 23 -2.58 18.74 2.22
C ASP A 23 -3.43 18.09 3.32
N ASP A 24 -4.75 18.13 3.14
CA ASP A 24 -5.76 17.63 4.07
C ASP A 24 -5.39 16.21 4.50
N ALA A 25 -4.64 16.11 5.59
CA ALA A 25 -4.26 14.87 6.22
C ALA A 25 -5.54 14.28 6.81
N LYS A 26 -6.20 13.45 6.00
CA LYS A 26 -7.29 12.56 6.41
C LYS A 26 -6.94 12.00 7.80
N PRO A 27 -7.82 12.12 8.81
CA PRO A 27 -7.49 11.75 10.18
C PRO A 27 -6.92 10.33 10.20
N PRO A 28 -5.82 10.07 10.94
CA PRO A 28 -5.20 8.76 10.96
C PRO A 28 -6.27 7.76 11.35
N GLN A 29 -6.61 6.88 10.39
CA GLN A 29 -7.56 5.82 10.64
C GLN A 29 -7.05 5.07 11.87
N LYS A 30 -7.89 4.97 12.89
CA LYS A 30 -7.54 4.44 14.21
C LYS A 30 -7.53 2.90 14.20
N TRP A 31 -7.07 2.30 13.11
CA TRP A 31 -6.86 0.87 13.04
C TRP A 31 -5.67 0.50 13.93
N LYS A 32 -5.97 -0.29 14.95
CA LYS A 32 -4.98 -0.91 15.82
C LYS A 32 -4.30 -1.98 14.97
N VAL A 33 -2.97 -1.94 14.84
CA VAL A 33 -2.21 -3.05 14.24
C VAL A 33 -2.66 -4.33 14.94
N VAL A 34 -3.39 -5.18 14.22
CA VAL A 34 -4.06 -6.34 14.80
C VAL A 34 -3.03 -7.45 15.00
N CYS A 35 -2.15 -7.65 14.02
CA CYS A 35 -1.07 -8.63 14.03
C CYS A 35 0.08 -8.16 13.13
N ALA A 36 1.32 -8.46 13.53
CA ALA A 36 2.51 -8.40 12.68
C ALA A 36 3.41 -9.57 13.06
N THR A 37 3.69 -10.46 12.10
CA THR A 37 4.57 -11.61 12.30
C THR A 37 5.67 -11.63 11.26
N GLN A 38 6.84 -12.11 11.66
CA GLN A 38 7.96 -12.39 10.78
C GLN A 38 8.42 -13.82 11.03
N SER A 39 8.36 -14.63 9.98
CA SER A 39 8.80 -16.02 10.02
C SER A 39 10.32 -16.13 9.84
N LYS A 40 10.90 -17.24 10.31
CA LYS A 40 12.35 -17.49 10.20
C LYS A 40 12.83 -17.60 8.76
N ASP A 41 11.94 -17.93 7.83
CA ASP A 41 12.20 -18.01 6.39
C ASP A 41 12.13 -16.64 5.68
N GLY A 42 11.86 -15.56 6.41
CA GLY A 42 11.86 -14.19 5.88
C GLY A 42 10.50 -13.71 5.39
N SER A 43 9.44 -14.48 5.59
CA SER A 43 8.07 -14.07 5.27
C SER A 43 7.50 -13.15 6.34
N ARG A 44 6.63 -12.23 5.93
CA ARG A 44 6.02 -11.21 6.77
C ARG A 44 4.54 -11.13 6.51
N ALA A 45 3.76 -11.06 7.58
CA ALA A 45 2.33 -10.83 7.49
C ALA A 45 1.89 -9.76 8.48
N VAL A 46 1.04 -8.86 8.03
CA VAL A 46 0.41 -7.84 8.86
C VAL A 46 -1.10 -7.82 8.66
N GLN A 47 -1.84 -7.49 9.72
CA GLN A 47 -3.27 -7.26 9.65
C GLN A 47 -3.60 -5.94 10.29
N GLY A 48 -4.44 -5.14 9.64
CA GLY A 48 -4.82 -3.85 10.17
C GLY A 48 -3.64 -2.86 10.24
N THR A 49 -2.61 -3.06 9.42
CA THR A 49 -1.62 -2.03 9.06
C THR A 49 -1.09 -2.23 7.63
N ASP A 50 -0.42 -1.23 7.07
CA ASP A 50 0.33 -1.37 5.82
C ASP A 50 1.63 -2.15 6.07
N LEU A 51 1.95 -3.09 5.18
CA LEU A 51 3.25 -3.75 5.11
C LEU A 51 4.16 -2.93 4.21
N ILE A 52 5.18 -2.31 4.81
CA ILE A 52 6.20 -1.56 4.08
C ILE A 52 7.46 -2.41 4.01
N ILE A 53 7.89 -2.74 2.79
CA ILE A 53 9.18 -3.40 2.54
C ILE A 53 10.15 -2.30 2.15
N GLU A 54 11.13 -2.05 3.02
CA GLU A 54 12.02 -0.90 2.91
C GLU A 54 13.05 -1.08 1.79
N ALA A 55 13.68 0.04 1.41
CA ALA A 55 14.63 0.04 0.30
C ALA A 55 15.82 -0.91 0.54
N GLY A 56 16.13 -1.75 -0.46
CA GLY A 56 17.22 -2.71 -0.41
C GLY A 56 16.93 -3.98 0.40
N GLU A 57 15.73 -4.10 0.94
CA GLU A 57 15.35 -5.24 1.74
C GLU A 57 15.00 -6.46 0.88
N LYS A 58 15.15 -7.66 1.46
CA LYS A 58 14.74 -8.92 0.83
C LYS A 58 13.73 -9.64 1.72
N VAL A 59 12.53 -9.79 1.22
CA VAL A 59 11.44 -10.52 1.87
C VAL A 59 11.08 -11.70 1.00
N LYS A 60 10.72 -12.82 1.60
CA LYS A 60 10.24 -13.96 0.84
C LYS A 60 8.78 -13.72 0.46
N ASP A 61 7.88 -13.90 1.42
CA ASP A 61 6.45 -13.62 1.22
C ASP A 61 6.00 -12.39 2.01
N GLY A 62 5.23 -11.50 1.40
CA GLY A 62 4.66 -10.32 2.04
C GLY A 62 3.14 -10.29 1.98
N VAL A 63 2.46 -10.44 3.12
CA VAL A 63 1.01 -10.45 3.19
C VAL A 63 0.48 -9.28 4.02
N ALA A 64 -0.47 -8.52 3.49
CA ALA A 64 -1.22 -7.52 4.25
C ALA A 64 -2.72 -7.80 4.15
N VAL A 65 -3.38 -7.87 5.31
CA VAL A 65 -4.83 -8.02 5.43
C VAL A 65 -5.42 -6.72 5.94
N GLU A 66 -6.41 -6.19 5.22
CA GLU A 66 -7.02 -4.88 5.46
C GLU A 66 -6.03 -3.71 5.37
N GLY A 67 -4.89 -3.90 4.70
CA GLY A 67 -3.82 -2.92 4.53
C GLY A 67 -3.12 -3.08 3.20
N ASN A 68 -2.25 -2.12 2.87
CA ASN A 68 -1.50 -2.11 1.62
C ASN A 68 -0.15 -2.82 1.79
N VAL A 69 0.35 -3.44 0.71
CA VAL A 69 1.75 -3.84 0.59
C VAL A 69 2.47 -2.79 -0.26
N ILE A 70 3.49 -2.15 0.30
CA ILE A 70 4.29 -1.11 -0.36
C ILE A 70 5.73 -1.58 -0.46
N ILE A 71 6.19 -1.79 -1.69
CA ILE A 71 7.55 -2.27 -1.97
C ILE A 71 8.38 -1.09 -2.44
N ARG A 72 9.30 -0.65 -1.59
CA ARG A 72 10.14 0.51 -1.88
C ARG A 72 11.24 0.19 -2.88
N LYS A 73 11.78 1.24 -3.48
CA LYS A 73 12.90 1.17 -4.42
C LYS A 73 14.04 0.26 -3.93
N GLY A 74 14.47 -0.66 -4.79
CA GLY A 74 15.60 -1.56 -4.52
C GLY A 74 15.26 -2.74 -3.61
N ALA A 75 14.05 -2.79 -3.05
CA ALA A 75 13.58 -3.99 -2.36
C ALA A 75 13.30 -5.11 -3.37
N VAL A 76 13.52 -6.34 -2.92
CA VAL A 76 13.19 -7.55 -3.66
C VAL A 76 12.28 -8.40 -2.81
N VAL A 77 11.14 -8.81 -3.36
CA VAL A 77 10.21 -9.73 -2.70
C VAL A 77 9.88 -10.89 -3.62
N GLU A 78 9.63 -12.07 -3.07
CA GLU A 78 9.22 -13.22 -3.88
C GLU A 78 7.75 -13.09 -4.24
N ASP A 79 6.86 -13.27 -3.27
CA ASP A 79 5.41 -13.17 -3.46
C ASP A 79 4.79 -12.11 -2.56
N VAL A 80 3.82 -11.37 -3.08
CA VAL A 80 3.05 -10.41 -2.27
C VAL A 80 1.55 -10.52 -2.49
N VAL A 81 0.82 -10.44 -1.38
CA VAL A 81 -0.64 -10.50 -1.36
C VAL A 81 -1.19 -9.39 -0.49
N ALA A 82 -2.08 -8.56 -1.05
CA ALA A 82 -2.87 -7.59 -0.30
C ALA A 82 -4.36 -7.95 -0.36
N ILE A 83 -4.99 -8.17 0.80
CA ILE A 83 -6.42 -8.47 0.92
C ILE A 83 -7.15 -7.23 1.43
N ARG A 84 -8.16 -6.75 0.69
CA ARG A 84 -8.85 -5.48 0.94
C ARG A 84 -7.88 -4.30 1.02
N GLY A 85 -6.85 -4.32 0.19
CA GLY A 85 -5.81 -3.31 0.13
C GLY A 85 -5.04 -3.39 -1.19
N ARG A 86 -4.06 -2.51 -1.37
CA ARG A 86 -3.33 -2.38 -2.64
C ARG A 86 -1.94 -2.98 -2.55
N VAL A 87 -1.46 -3.50 -3.68
CA VAL A 87 -0.03 -3.79 -3.88
C VAL A 87 0.56 -2.64 -4.69
N ILE A 88 1.58 -1.99 -4.15
CA ILE A 88 2.26 -0.86 -4.78
C ILE A 88 3.73 -1.23 -4.95
N VAL A 89 4.12 -1.45 -6.20
CA VAL A 89 5.52 -1.74 -6.58
C VAL A 89 6.14 -0.44 -7.07
N GLU A 90 7.00 0.17 -6.27
CA GLU A 90 7.64 1.44 -6.61
C GLU A 90 8.74 1.27 -7.67
N SER A 91 9.12 2.38 -8.31
CA SER A 91 10.20 2.39 -9.30
C SER A 91 11.50 1.82 -8.73
N GLY A 92 12.09 0.84 -9.42
CA GLY A 92 13.30 0.15 -9.01
C GLY A 92 13.10 -0.93 -7.95
N ALA A 93 11.87 -1.23 -7.53
CA ALA A 93 11.54 -2.43 -6.78
C ALA A 93 11.38 -3.63 -7.74
N ARG A 94 11.56 -4.84 -7.20
CA ARG A 94 11.37 -6.09 -7.96
C ARG A 94 10.55 -7.10 -7.15
N VAL A 95 9.55 -7.69 -7.80
CA VAL A 95 8.82 -8.87 -7.35
C VAL A 95 9.30 -10.04 -8.22
N THR A 96 9.85 -11.10 -7.64
CA THR A 96 10.39 -12.23 -8.42
C THR A 96 9.36 -13.31 -8.70
N GLY A 97 8.33 -13.40 -7.86
CA GLY A 97 7.12 -14.21 -8.06
C GLY A 97 5.96 -13.31 -8.44
N SER A 98 4.86 -13.40 -7.68
CA SER A 98 3.57 -12.82 -8.02
C SER A 98 3.19 -11.63 -7.15
N ALA A 99 2.52 -10.65 -7.76
CA ALA A 99 1.93 -9.50 -7.10
C ALA A 99 0.39 -9.57 -7.18
N VAL A 100 -0.25 -9.87 -6.05
CA VAL A 100 -1.70 -10.14 -6.01
C VAL A 100 -2.43 -9.17 -5.09
N SER A 101 -3.52 -8.58 -5.57
CA SER A 101 -4.47 -7.80 -4.77
C SER A 101 -5.88 -8.37 -4.89
N LEU A 102 -6.53 -8.58 -3.74
CA LEU A 102 -7.93 -9.00 -3.63
C LEU A 102 -8.77 -7.84 -3.10
N GLY A 103 -9.73 -7.36 -3.89
CA GLY A 103 -10.61 -6.24 -3.57
C GLY A 103 -9.92 -4.86 -3.63
N GLY A 104 -8.75 -4.77 -4.27
CA GLY A 104 -7.94 -3.55 -4.31
C GLY A 104 -7.27 -3.29 -5.65
N GLU A 105 -6.11 -2.65 -5.63
CA GLU A 105 -5.36 -2.32 -6.84
C GLU A 105 -3.96 -2.92 -6.79
N VAL A 106 -3.50 -3.49 -7.92
CA VAL A 106 -2.08 -3.73 -8.16
C VAL A 106 -1.55 -2.59 -9.01
N ARG A 107 -0.63 -1.80 -8.47
CA ARG A 107 0.02 -0.67 -9.12
C ARG A 107 1.50 -0.99 -9.32
N VAL A 108 1.92 -1.16 -10.57
CA VAL A 108 3.32 -1.35 -10.95
C VAL A 108 3.83 -0.08 -11.60
N HIS A 109 4.71 0.63 -10.90
CA HIS A 109 5.25 1.90 -11.37
C HIS A 109 6.30 1.72 -12.48
N LYS A 110 6.51 2.78 -13.25
CA LYS A 110 7.59 2.83 -14.25
C LYS A 110 8.94 2.50 -13.63
N GLY A 111 9.65 1.54 -14.22
CA GLY A 111 10.96 1.06 -13.74
C GLY A 111 10.89 0.04 -12.59
N ALA A 112 9.70 -0.35 -12.14
CA ALA A 112 9.51 -1.57 -11.35
C ALA A 112 9.53 -2.82 -12.24
N ALA A 113 9.72 -3.99 -11.65
CA ALA A 113 9.63 -5.27 -12.34
C ALA A 113 8.87 -6.32 -11.51
N VAL A 114 8.03 -7.10 -12.17
CA VAL A 114 7.35 -8.28 -11.66
C VAL A 114 7.72 -9.43 -12.61
N ASP A 115 8.52 -10.38 -12.13
CA ASP A 115 8.99 -11.49 -12.97
C ASP A 115 7.94 -12.60 -13.12
N GLY A 116 6.98 -12.71 -12.21
CA GLY A 116 5.80 -13.57 -12.32
C GLY A 116 4.54 -12.77 -12.67
N ASP A 117 3.44 -13.11 -12.02
CA ASP A 117 2.10 -12.63 -12.39
C ASP A 117 1.71 -11.35 -11.63
N ALA A 118 0.91 -10.50 -12.27
CA ALA A 118 0.27 -9.35 -11.63
C ALA A 118 -1.24 -9.51 -11.70
N ILE A 119 -1.88 -9.72 -10.55
CA ILE A 119 -3.28 -10.14 -10.47
C ILE A 119 -4.06 -9.20 -9.55
N ALA A 120 -5.10 -8.56 -10.09
CA ALA A 120 -6.08 -7.79 -9.34
C ALA A 120 -7.45 -8.44 -9.45
N LEU A 121 -7.94 -9.06 -8.38
CA LEU A 121 -9.28 -9.66 -8.31
C LEU A 121 -10.21 -8.74 -7.55
N GLY A 122 -11.40 -8.46 -8.08
CA GLY A 122 -12.34 -7.51 -7.50
C GLY A 122 -11.84 -6.07 -7.49
N GLY A 123 -10.97 -5.71 -8.43
CA GLY A 123 -10.35 -4.38 -8.44
C GLY A 123 -9.63 -4.06 -9.73
N LYS A 124 -8.51 -3.32 -9.65
CA LYS A 124 -7.84 -2.74 -10.83
C LYS A 124 -6.38 -3.17 -10.91
N LEU A 125 -5.93 -3.53 -12.10
CA LEU A 125 -4.51 -3.66 -12.41
C LEU A 125 -4.07 -2.42 -13.18
N LYS A 126 -3.00 -1.75 -12.71
CA LYS A 126 -2.39 -0.60 -13.39
C LYS A 126 -0.88 -0.78 -13.49
N VAL A 127 -0.42 -1.01 -14.70
CA VAL A 127 0.99 -1.18 -15.03
C VAL A 127 1.42 -0.01 -15.91
N ASP A 128 2.48 0.71 -15.51
CA ASP A 128 2.96 1.88 -16.26
C ASP A 128 3.74 1.52 -17.54
N GLN A 129 4.27 0.30 -17.63
CA GLN A 129 4.98 -0.24 -18.79
C GLN A 129 4.64 -1.72 -18.92
N ASP A 130 4.10 -2.15 -20.05
CA ASP A 130 3.64 -3.54 -20.22
C ASP A 130 4.76 -4.56 -20.00
N GLU A 131 6.02 -4.22 -20.32
CA GLU A 131 7.18 -5.09 -20.10
C GLU A 131 7.61 -5.19 -18.62
N ALA A 132 7.00 -4.40 -17.73
CA ALA A 132 7.27 -4.46 -16.31
C ALA A 132 6.76 -5.76 -15.67
N VAL A 133 5.77 -6.43 -16.28
CA VAL A 133 5.25 -7.72 -15.82
C VAL A 133 5.58 -8.78 -16.87
N LYS A 134 6.31 -9.82 -16.50
CA LYS A 134 6.69 -10.91 -17.42
C LYS A 134 5.65 -12.03 -17.50
N GLY A 135 4.96 -12.30 -16.40
CA GLY A 135 3.89 -13.29 -16.33
C GLY A 135 2.55 -12.72 -16.76
N ASP A 136 1.49 -13.34 -16.26
CA ASP A 136 0.12 -12.99 -16.62
C ASP A 136 -0.33 -11.69 -15.94
N GLN A 137 -1.01 -10.85 -16.71
CA GLN A 137 -1.66 -9.64 -16.23
C GLN A 137 -3.17 -9.88 -16.17
N VAL A 138 -3.69 -10.12 -14.97
CA VAL A 138 -5.09 -10.46 -14.77
C VAL A 138 -5.78 -9.35 -13.97
N SER A 139 -6.82 -8.76 -14.56
CA SER A 139 -7.69 -7.80 -13.87
C SER A 139 -9.14 -8.29 -14.00
N LEU A 140 -9.70 -8.78 -12.89
CA LEU A 140 -11.10 -9.18 -12.82
C LEU A 140 -11.85 -8.16 -11.95
N SER A 141 -12.62 -7.28 -12.57
CA SER A 141 -13.56 -6.40 -11.87
C SER A 141 -14.92 -7.07 -11.79
N PHE A 142 -15.48 -7.21 -10.59
CA PHE A 142 -16.86 -7.70 -10.40
C PHE A 142 -17.87 -6.56 -10.65
N GLU A 143 -17.88 -6.00 -11.86
CA GLU A 143 -18.93 -5.09 -12.31
C GLU A 143 -19.98 -5.88 -13.11
N ILE A 144 -21.18 -6.09 -12.55
CA ILE A 144 -22.33 -6.62 -13.30
C ILE A 144 -23.31 -5.46 -13.55
N GLY A 145 -23.46 -5.06 -14.82
CA GLY A 145 -24.49 -4.10 -15.25
C GLY A 145 -24.28 -2.65 -14.78
N GLY A 146 -23.04 -2.22 -14.50
CA GLY A 146 -22.72 -0.86 -14.05
C GLY A 146 -23.14 -0.56 -12.61
N ARG A 147 -23.44 -1.58 -11.82
CA ARG A 147 -23.74 -1.47 -10.39
C ARG A 147 -22.79 -2.37 -9.62
N ASP A 148 -22.10 -1.75 -8.67
CA ASP A 148 -21.17 -2.38 -7.74
C ASP A 148 -21.96 -3.36 -6.85
N ILE A 149 -21.91 -4.66 -7.18
CA ILE A 149 -22.61 -5.74 -6.47
C ILE A 149 -22.05 -5.97 -5.06
N VAL A 150 -20.87 -5.40 -4.77
CA VAL A 150 -20.23 -5.41 -3.45
C VAL A 150 -21.08 -4.65 -2.40
N ARG A 151 -22.02 -3.80 -2.86
CA ARG A 151 -22.86 -2.98 -1.97
C ARG A 151 -24.22 -3.61 -1.61
N GLY A 152 -24.56 -4.78 -2.15
CA GLY A 152 -25.91 -5.35 -2.02
C GLY A 152 -26.06 -6.60 -1.15
N PHE A 153 -24.96 -7.25 -0.76
CA PHE A 153 -25.02 -8.58 -0.10
C PHE A 153 -24.16 -8.72 1.17
N ILE A 154 -23.61 -7.63 1.71
CA ILE A 154 -22.64 -7.69 2.83
C ILE A 154 -23.14 -6.93 4.07
N GLU A 155 -24.45 -6.76 4.26
CA GLU A 155 -24.99 -6.23 5.53
C GLU A 155 -25.43 -7.32 6.52
N ASP A 156 -25.34 -8.62 6.18
CA ASP A 156 -25.85 -9.70 7.05
C ASP A 156 -24.81 -10.73 7.55
N VAL A 157 -23.51 -10.63 7.22
CA VAL A 157 -22.55 -11.74 7.55
C VAL A 157 -21.17 -11.28 8.08
N LEU A 158 -21.00 -10.05 8.57
CA LEU A 158 -19.71 -9.62 9.13
C LEU A 158 -19.84 -9.12 10.57
N ASP A 159 -20.36 -9.99 11.43
CA ASP A 159 -20.12 -9.92 12.87
C ASP A 159 -20.09 -11.35 13.42
N GLU A 160 -18.95 -12.03 13.26
CA GLU A 160 -18.55 -13.10 14.18
C GLU A 160 -17.04 -13.35 14.06
N GLU A 161 -16.35 -13.01 15.14
CA GLU A 161 -14.93 -13.15 15.46
C GLU A 161 -14.06 -13.97 14.49
N THR A 162 -13.25 -13.29 13.67
CA THR A 162 -12.02 -13.90 13.13
C THR A 162 -10.82 -13.37 13.90
N GLY A 163 -10.66 -13.87 15.12
CA GLY A 163 -9.39 -13.80 15.82
C GLY A 163 -8.33 -14.48 14.97
N CYS A 164 -7.22 -13.77 14.70
CA CYS A 164 -6.10 -14.30 13.97
C CYS A 164 -5.51 -15.48 14.76
N HIS A 165 -5.74 -16.72 14.32
CA HIS A 165 -5.12 -17.90 14.90
C HIS A 165 -3.95 -18.32 14.01
N ILE A 166 -2.74 -18.34 14.58
CA ILE A 166 -1.56 -18.92 13.94
C ILE A 166 -1.77 -20.43 13.89
N VAL A 167 -1.85 -21.01 12.69
CA VAL A 167 -1.68 -22.44 12.48
C VAL A 167 -0.22 -22.66 12.14
N ASP A 168 0.56 -23.11 13.12
CA ASP A 168 1.89 -23.65 12.87
C ASP A 168 1.68 -25.10 12.42
N GLU A 169 1.78 -25.37 11.13
CA GLU A 169 1.70 -26.74 10.59
C GLU A 169 3.08 -27.39 10.74
N SER A 170 3.47 -27.62 11.99
CA SER A 170 4.66 -28.37 12.36
C SER A 170 4.28 -29.61 13.16
N ASP A 171 3.40 -30.44 12.59
CA ASP A 171 3.25 -31.86 12.94
C ASP A 171 3.24 -32.67 11.64
N LYS A 172 4.43 -33.08 11.20
CA LYS A 172 4.59 -34.29 10.40
C LYS A 172 5.18 -35.33 11.33
N ASP A 173 4.31 -36.27 11.68
CA ASP A 173 4.54 -37.41 12.55
C ASP A 173 5.87 -38.14 12.26
N VAL A 174 6.58 -38.51 13.33
CA VAL A 174 7.57 -39.61 13.38
C VAL A 174 6.92 -40.79 14.09
#